data_AF-A0A9D7RLK7-F1
#
_entry.id   AF-A0A9D7RLK7-F1
#
_cell.length_a   1.000
_cell.length_b   1.000
_cell.length_c   1.000
_cell.angle_alpha   90.00
_cell.angle_beta   90.00
_cell.angle_gamma   90.00
#
_symmetry.space_group_name_H-M   'P 1'
#
loop_
_entity.id
_entity.type
_entity.pdbx_description
1 polymer ?
#
loop_
_entity_poly.entity_id
_entity_poly.type
_entity_poly.pdbx_seq_one_letter_code
_entity_poly.pdbx_strand_id
1 'polypeptide(L)'
;MTNHTPGPWGWFGDPKHGGFYLATKHSGRRYVMGFKRMGFSLAQPVFQIRGQGMVDGRELCRFEVAPMVVGVSAAQEPGSGVYRYDITEFDHPDARLIAAAPELLEVAISNAEYRAARDSEFGRGYNAAKNGQSRGLQPESEDWHAGYDARAAIDKATQG
;
A
#
# COMPACT_ATOMS: atom_id res chain seq x y z
N MET A 1 -8.85 17.61 4.71
CA MET A 1 -7.82 17.14 3.75
C MET A 1 -7.13 15.95 4.40
N THR A 2 -6.87 14.87 3.66
CA THR A 2 -6.15 13.69 4.18
C THR A 2 -4.66 14.00 4.30
N ASN A 3 -4.01 13.61 5.41
CA ASN A 3 -2.58 13.90 5.63
C ASN A 3 -1.62 12.97 4.89
N HIS A 4 -2.14 11.89 4.28
CA HIS A 4 -1.35 11.01 3.41
C HIS A 4 -1.32 11.51 1.97
N THR A 5 -0.29 11.11 1.23
CA THR A 5 -0.19 11.37 -0.22
C THR A 5 -1.41 10.78 -0.94
N PRO A 6 -2.14 11.55 -1.76
CA PRO A 6 -3.28 11.00 -2.51
C PRO A 6 -2.88 9.86 -3.45
N GLY A 7 -3.77 8.88 -3.64
CA GLY A 7 -3.61 7.83 -4.63
C GLY A 7 -3.93 8.29 -6.06
N PRO A 8 -3.84 7.40 -7.06
CA PRO A 8 -3.35 6.02 -6.95
C PRO A 8 -1.82 5.96 -6.86
N TRP A 9 -1.29 4.98 -6.12
CA TRP A 9 0.16 4.78 -5.97
C TRP A 9 0.69 3.69 -6.90
N GLY A 10 1.99 3.75 -7.19
CA GLY A 10 2.73 2.75 -7.97
C GLY A 10 4.20 2.70 -7.60
N TRP A 11 4.80 1.53 -7.81
CA TRP A 11 6.25 1.33 -7.68
C TRP A 11 6.93 1.72 -8.97
N PHE A 12 8.07 2.38 -8.84
CA PHE A 12 8.87 2.87 -9.95
C PHE A 12 10.35 2.72 -9.64
N GLY A 13 11.17 2.85 -10.68
CA GLY A 13 12.61 2.80 -10.55
C GLY A 13 13.25 2.02 -11.67
N ASP A 14 14.57 1.98 -11.62
CA ASP A 14 15.41 1.19 -12.51
C ASP A 14 16.33 0.36 -11.62
N PRO A 15 16.23 -0.99 -11.64
CA PRO A 15 17.12 -1.84 -10.88
C PRO A 15 18.58 -1.64 -11.28
N LYS A 16 18.92 -1.27 -12.51
CA LYS A 16 20.32 -1.06 -12.93
C LYS A 16 20.91 0.27 -12.45
N HIS A 17 20.15 1.36 -12.54
CA HIS A 17 20.73 2.71 -12.41
C HIS A 17 20.03 3.61 -11.37
N GLY A 18 18.76 3.38 -11.05
CA GLY A 18 17.89 4.37 -10.42
C GLY A 18 17.47 4.09 -8.98
N GLY A 19 17.65 2.87 -8.48
CA GLY A 19 17.00 2.45 -7.23
C GLY A 19 15.47 2.41 -7.38
N PHE A 20 14.75 2.02 -6.33
CA PHE A 20 13.29 1.91 -6.35
C PHE A 20 12.63 2.99 -5.50
N TYR A 21 11.36 3.27 -5.78
CA TYR A 21 10.55 4.18 -4.98
C TYR A 21 9.05 3.96 -5.22
N LEU A 22 8.23 4.36 -4.26
CA LEU A 22 6.77 4.40 -4.36
C LEU A 22 6.34 5.85 -4.57
N ALA A 23 5.47 6.11 -5.56
CA ALA A 23 5.00 7.45 -5.88
C ALA A 23 3.58 7.44 -6.47
N THR A 24 3.00 8.62 -6.64
CA THR A 24 1.73 8.81 -7.36
C THR A 24 1.84 8.44 -8.84
N LYS A 25 0.83 7.75 -9.39
CA LYS A 25 0.75 7.42 -10.83
C LYS A 25 0.31 8.61 -11.68
N HIS A 26 -0.54 9.48 -11.13
CA HIS A 26 -1.10 10.66 -11.78
C HIS A 26 -0.89 11.88 -10.86
N SER A 27 -0.91 13.10 -11.39
CA SER A 27 -0.64 14.37 -10.65
C SER A 27 0.83 14.68 -10.35
N GLY A 28 1.72 14.29 -11.27
CA GLY A 28 3.17 14.42 -11.10
C GLY A 28 3.77 13.28 -10.26
N ARG A 29 5.09 13.29 -10.05
CA ARG A 29 5.80 12.23 -9.30
C ARG A 29 6.00 12.64 -7.83
N ARG A 30 4.94 12.55 -7.01
CA ARG A 30 5.04 12.78 -5.56
C ARG A 30 5.52 11.50 -4.88
N TYR A 31 6.68 11.57 -4.23
CA TYR A 31 7.27 10.41 -3.55
C TYR A 31 6.49 10.09 -2.27
N VAL A 32 5.98 8.86 -2.21
CA VAL A 32 5.38 8.26 -1.01
C VAL A 32 6.47 7.64 -0.15
N MET A 33 7.42 6.95 -0.79
CA MET A 33 8.56 6.33 -0.14
C MET A 33 9.73 6.28 -1.12
N GLY A 34 10.89 6.78 -0.70
CA GLY A 34 12.16 6.58 -1.41
C GLY A 34 13.17 5.93 -0.46
N PHE A 35 14.05 5.07 -0.98
CA PHE A 35 15.08 4.43 -0.17
C PHE A 35 16.34 5.30 -0.17
N LYS A 36 16.68 5.88 0.98
CA LYS A 36 17.96 6.58 1.18
C LYS A 36 19.08 5.53 1.26
N ARG A 37 20.12 5.69 0.42
CA ARG A 37 21.27 4.76 0.36
C ARG A 37 21.95 4.62 1.74
N MET A 38 22.29 3.39 2.12
CA MET A 38 23.17 3.07 3.25
C MET A 38 24.35 2.25 2.73
N GLY A 39 25.45 2.91 2.36
CA GLY A 39 26.69 2.25 1.90
C GLY A 39 26.78 1.98 0.38
N PHE A 40 27.61 1.00 0.00
CA PHE A 40 27.94 0.68 -1.41
C PHE A 40 26.85 -0.12 -2.15
N SER A 41 25.89 -0.68 -1.41
CA SER A 41 24.74 -1.38 -1.97
C SER A 41 23.60 -0.38 -2.10
N LEU A 42 23.19 -0.06 -3.33
CA LEU A 42 21.99 0.75 -3.60
C LEU A 42 20.84 0.29 -2.67
N ALA A 43 20.17 1.21 -1.98
CA ALA A 43 19.07 0.83 -1.10
C ALA A 43 17.87 0.39 -1.96
N GLN A 44 17.36 -0.81 -1.67
CA GLN A 44 16.20 -1.42 -2.33
C GLN A 44 15.26 -2.01 -1.29
N PRO A 45 13.95 -2.14 -1.60
CA PRO A 45 13.05 -2.92 -0.75
C PRO A 45 13.47 -4.39 -0.77
N VAL A 46 13.19 -5.07 0.33
CA VAL A 46 13.28 -6.51 0.47
C VAL A 46 11.94 -7.02 0.96
N PHE A 47 11.53 -8.20 0.50
CA PHE A 47 10.23 -8.79 0.83
C PHE A 47 10.43 -10.19 1.40
N GLN A 48 9.70 -10.52 2.47
CA GLN A 48 9.78 -11.82 3.11
C GLN A 48 8.98 -12.85 2.30
N ILE A 49 9.67 -13.84 1.72
CA ILE A 49 9.04 -14.97 1.04
C ILE A 49 9.04 -16.19 1.97
N ARG A 50 7.86 -16.81 2.11
CA ARG A 50 7.67 -17.98 2.97
C ARG A 50 8.63 -19.10 2.55
N GLY A 51 9.50 -19.51 3.48
CA GLY A 51 10.49 -20.56 3.25
C GLY A 51 11.76 -20.12 2.51
N GLN A 52 11.89 -18.84 2.13
CA GLN A 52 13.07 -18.30 1.42
C GLN A 52 13.74 -17.12 2.15
N GLY A 53 13.09 -16.57 3.18
CA GLY A 53 13.62 -15.42 3.92
C GLY A 53 13.38 -14.11 3.17
N MET A 54 14.22 -13.11 3.44
CA MET A 54 14.13 -11.80 2.78
C MET A 54 14.71 -11.91 1.36
N VAL A 55 13.92 -11.53 0.37
CA VAL A 55 14.30 -11.52 -1.05
C VAL A 55 14.34 -10.09 -1.57
N ASP A 56 15.40 -9.78 -2.32
CA ASP A 56 15.63 -8.47 -2.91
C ASP A 56 14.56 -8.08 -3.92
N GLY A 57 14.10 -6.82 -3.87
CA GLY A 57 13.13 -6.29 -4.83
C GLY A 57 13.59 -6.42 -6.29
N ARG A 58 14.91 -6.38 -6.57
CA ARG A 58 15.47 -6.64 -7.90
C ARG A 58 15.12 -8.01 -8.46
N GLU A 59 14.98 -9.04 -7.62
CA GLU A 59 14.62 -10.38 -8.06
C GLU A 59 13.10 -10.52 -8.26
N LEU A 60 12.33 -9.56 -7.78
CA LEU A 60 10.87 -9.57 -7.83
C LEU A 60 10.30 -8.52 -8.78
N CYS A 61 11.11 -7.65 -9.39
CA CYS A 61 10.62 -6.57 -10.23
C CYS A 61 10.07 -7.07 -11.58
N ARG A 62 9.00 -6.44 -12.05
CA ARG A 62 8.45 -6.61 -13.40
C ARG A 62 8.71 -5.37 -14.25
N PHE A 63 9.08 -5.59 -15.50
CA PHE A 63 9.50 -4.53 -16.41
C PHE A 63 8.33 -4.01 -17.25
N GLU A 64 8.31 -2.69 -17.48
CA GLU A 64 7.27 -2.04 -18.29
C GLU A 64 7.17 -2.62 -19.70
N VAL A 65 8.33 -2.92 -20.31
CA VAL A 65 8.42 -3.41 -21.69
C VAL A 65 8.22 -4.92 -21.82
N ALA A 66 8.33 -5.68 -20.72
CA ALA A 66 8.11 -7.12 -20.70
C ALA A 66 7.54 -7.58 -19.35
N PRO A 67 6.22 -7.36 -19.10
CA PRO A 67 5.61 -7.59 -17.78
C PRO A 67 5.59 -9.05 -17.31
N MET A 68 5.81 -9.99 -18.23
CA MET A 68 5.92 -11.42 -17.94
C MET A 68 7.29 -11.83 -17.36
N VAL A 69 8.32 -11.00 -17.56
CA VAL A 69 9.66 -11.25 -17.04
C VAL A 69 9.75 -10.72 -15.61
N VAL A 70 10.19 -11.59 -14.70
CA VAL A 70 10.37 -11.26 -13.29
C VAL A 70 11.85 -11.36 -12.93
N GLY A 71 12.38 -10.29 -12.36
CA GLY A 71 13.74 -10.25 -11.85
C GLY A 71 14.78 -9.85 -12.89
N VAL A 72 15.85 -9.20 -12.42
CA VAL A 72 16.95 -8.72 -13.29
C VAL A 72 17.68 -9.87 -13.97
N SER A 73 17.84 -11.00 -13.30
CA SER A 73 18.53 -12.17 -13.83
C SER A 73 17.84 -12.69 -15.10
N ALA A 74 16.52 -12.94 -15.05
CA ALA A 74 15.76 -13.37 -16.21
C ALA A 74 15.70 -12.30 -17.32
N ALA A 75 15.69 -11.02 -16.95
CA ALA A 75 15.72 -9.93 -17.91
C ALA A 75 17.02 -9.83 -18.72
N GLN A 76 18.13 -10.39 -18.22
CA GLN A 76 19.41 -10.39 -18.94
C GLN A 76 19.56 -11.56 -19.91
N GLU A 77 18.66 -12.54 -19.87
CA GLU A 77 18.74 -13.68 -20.77
C GLU A 77 18.46 -13.27 -22.22
N PRO A 78 19.20 -13.82 -23.20
CA PRO A 78 18.93 -13.58 -24.62
C PRO A 78 17.48 -13.96 -24.96
N GLY A 79 16.74 -13.04 -25.58
CA GLY A 79 15.35 -13.25 -25.94
C GLY A 79 14.33 -12.92 -24.84
N SER A 80 14.74 -12.37 -23.70
CA SER A 80 13.83 -11.91 -22.64
C SER A 80 12.84 -10.82 -23.08
N GLY A 81 13.17 -10.08 -24.15
CA GLY A 81 12.40 -8.92 -24.62
C GLY A 81 12.63 -7.65 -23.79
N VAL A 82 13.44 -7.70 -22.72
CA VAL A 82 13.75 -6.53 -21.89
C VAL A 82 14.90 -5.73 -22.50
N TYR A 83 14.57 -4.62 -23.15
CA TYR A 83 15.55 -3.64 -23.64
C TYR A 83 15.62 -2.38 -22.77
N ARG A 84 14.64 -2.19 -21.86
CA ARG A 84 14.54 -1.06 -20.92
C ARG A 84 14.14 -1.58 -19.55
N TYR A 85 14.78 -1.07 -18.49
CA TYR A 85 14.69 -1.65 -17.14
C TYR A 85 13.72 -0.92 -16.21
N ASP A 86 12.99 0.09 -16.71
CA ASP A 86 11.90 0.71 -15.95
C ASP A 86 10.89 -0.35 -15.49
N ILE A 87 10.57 -0.32 -14.19
CA ILE A 87 9.65 -1.28 -13.58
C ILE A 87 8.24 -0.71 -13.47
N THR A 88 7.25 -1.61 -13.45
CA THR A 88 5.84 -1.26 -13.19
C THR A 88 5.36 -1.73 -11.82
N GLU A 89 5.91 -2.83 -11.31
CA GLU A 89 5.53 -3.41 -10.04
C GLU A 89 6.59 -4.40 -9.51
N PHE A 90 6.39 -4.87 -8.28
CA PHE A 90 7.05 -6.06 -7.75
C PHE A 90 6.06 -7.22 -7.69
N ASP A 91 6.51 -8.40 -8.06
CA ASP A 91 5.77 -9.66 -7.99
C ASP A 91 5.69 -10.19 -6.54
N HIS A 92 5.10 -9.38 -5.66
CA HIS A 92 4.91 -9.70 -4.25
C HIS A 92 3.55 -9.20 -3.77
N PRO A 93 2.80 -9.98 -2.97
CA PRO A 93 1.50 -9.55 -2.45
C PRO A 93 1.62 -8.28 -1.59
N ASP A 94 2.61 -8.19 -0.70
CA ASP A 94 2.79 -7.01 0.15
C ASP A 94 3.06 -5.74 -0.66
N ALA A 95 3.85 -5.84 -1.73
CA ALA A 95 4.12 -4.69 -2.61
C ALA A 95 2.83 -4.19 -3.27
N ARG A 96 1.97 -5.11 -3.71
CA ARG A 96 0.66 -4.80 -4.30
C ARG A 96 -0.30 -4.22 -3.26
N LEU A 97 -0.33 -4.79 -2.05
CA LEU A 97 -1.17 -4.30 -0.96
C LEU A 97 -0.78 -2.87 -0.54
N ILE A 98 0.52 -2.60 -0.42
CA ILE A 98 1.04 -1.25 -0.13
C ILE A 98 0.63 -0.27 -1.23
N ALA A 99 0.77 -0.65 -2.50
CA ALA A 99 0.42 0.21 -3.63
C ALA A 99 -1.09 0.47 -3.74
N ALA A 100 -1.93 -0.47 -3.29
CA ALA A 100 -3.40 -0.36 -3.29
C ALA A 100 -3.98 0.30 -2.02
N ALA A 101 -3.14 0.71 -1.07
CA ALA A 101 -3.60 1.23 0.21
C ALA A 101 -4.56 2.44 0.10
N PRO A 102 -4.34 3.42 -0.80
CA PRO A 102 -5.29 4.52 -0.99
C PRO A 102 -6.68 4.08 -1.45
N GLU A 103 -6.73 3.17 -2.44
CA GLU A 103 -7.98 2.65 -3.00
C GLU A 103 -8.72 1.79 -1.96
N LEU A 104 -7.98 0.99 -1.20
CA LEU A 104 -8.55 0.20 -0.10
C LEU A 104 -9.11 1.09 1.02
N LEU A 105 -8.45 2.20 1.34
CA LEU A 105 -8.94 3.16 2.33
C LEU A 105 -10.24 3.83 1.86
N GLU A 106 -10.32 4.24 0.59
CA GLU A 106 -11.53 4.82 0.01
C GLU A 106 -12.73 3.86 0.11
N VAL A 107 -12.52 2.59 -0.27
CA VAL A 107 -13.55 1.55 -0.17
C VAL A 107 -13.94 1.28 1.29
N ALA A 108 -12.98 1.25 2.21
CA ALA A 108 -13.25 1.06 3.63
C ALA A 108 -14.10 2.19 4.22
N ILE A 109 -13.79 3.44 3.87
CA ILE A 109 -14.57 4.62 4.27
C ILE A 109 -16.00 4.50 3.73
N SER A 110 -16.15 4.30 2.42
CA SER A 110 -17.46 4.22 1.77
C SER A 110 -18.33 3.12 2.37
N ASN A 111 -17.77 1.94 2.64
CA ASN A 111 -18.51 0.82 3.23
C ASN A 111 -18.90 1.10 4.69
N ALA A 112 -17.99 1.70 5.47
CA ALA A 112 -18.29 2.04 6.86
C ALA A 112 -19.39 3.10 6.97
N GLU A 113 -19.35 4.13 6.12
CA GLU A 113 -20.38 5.18 6.07
C GLU A 113 -21.73 4.63 5.60
N TYR A 114 -21.73 3.78 4.56
CA TYR A 114 -22.94 3.12 4.09
C TYR A 114 -23.59 2.25 5.18
N ARG A 115 -22.77 1.49 5.93
CA ARG A 115 -23.27 0.67 7.03
C ARG A 115 -23.77 1.52 8.18
N ALA A 116 -23.04 2.56 8.58
CA ALA A 116 -23.44 3.49 9.64
C ALA A 116 -24.78 4.17 9.38
N ALA A 117 -25.15 4.37 8.11
CA ALA A 117 -26.45 4.95 7.74
C ALA A 117 -27.62 3.95 7.83
N ARG A 118 -27.36 2.63 7.80
CA ARG A 118 -28.40 1.59 7.72
C ARG A 118 -28.54 0.75 8.99
N ASP A 119 -27.45 0.60 9.72
CA ASP A 119 -27.38 -0.16 10.96
C ASP A 119 -27.23 0.84 12.10
N SER A 120 -28.32 1.01 12.87
CA SER A 120 -28.36 2.01 13.94
C SER A 120 -27.37 1.73 15.07
N GLU A 121 -27.03 0.46 15.31
CA GLU A 121 -26.14 0.09 16.40
C GLU A 121 -24.68 0.33 16.02
N PHE A 122 -24.30 -0.12 14.82
CA PHE A 122 -23.03 0.23 14.20
C PHE A 122 -22.86 1.74 14.05
N GLY A 123 -23.89 2.44 13.57
CA GLY A 123 -23.88 3.89 13.38
C GLY A 123 -23.66 4.67 14.68
N ARG A 124 -24.23 4.21 15.81
CA ARG A 124 -23.94 4.79 17.14
C ARG A 124 -22.48 4.60 17.53
N GLY A 125 -21.91 3.42 17.34
CA GLY A 125 -20.49 3.16 17.62
C GLY A 125 -19.55 4.00 16.76
N TYR A 126 -19.83 4.08 15.45
CA TYR A 126 -19.07 4.89 14.49
C TYR A 126 -19.05 6.37 14.88
N ASN A 127 -20.21 6.94 15.23
CA ASN A 127 -20.31 8.33 15.68
C ASN A 127 -19.67 8.55 17.06
N ALA A 128 -19.71 7.55 17.94
CA ALA A 128 -19.07 7.63 19.25
C ALA A 128 -17.55 7.80 19.13
N ALA A 129 -16.89 6.97 18.30
CA ALA A 129 -15.47 7.13 17.98
C ALA A 129 -15.17 8.49 17.34
N LYS A 130 -16.00 8.93 16.39
CA LYS A 130 -15.86 10.24 15.72
C LYS A 130 -15.92 11.42 16.71
N ASN A 131 -16.71 11.28 17.77
CA ASN A 131 -16.88 12.30 18.82
C ASN A 131 -15.89 12.15 19.99
N GLY A 132 -14.93 11.22 19.91
CA GLY A 132 -13.94 10.99 20.97
C GLY A 132 -14.50 10.34 22.23
N GLN A 133 -15.64 9.64 22.13
CA GLN A 133 -16.22 8.91 23.24
C GLN A 133 -15.45 7.61 23.52
N SER A 134 -15.61 7.03 24.71
CA SER A 134 -14.93 5.77 25.08
C SER A 134 -15.53 4.56 24.37
N ARG A 135 -14.66 3.65 23.90
CA ARG A 135 -15.04 2.30 23.42
C ARG A 135 -15.87 1.50 24.45
N GLY A 136 -15.75 1.80 25.75
CA GLY A 136 -16.40 1.04 26.81
C GLY A 136 -17.87 1.41 27.09
N LEU A 137 -18.49 2.31 26.33
CA LEU A 137 -19.85 2.79 26.62
C LEU A 137 -20.95 1.74 26.40
N GLN A 138 -20.69 0.73 25.57
CA GLN A 138 -21.62 -0.37 25.26
C GLN A 138 -20.85 -1.70 25.25
N PRO A 139 -20.46 -2.22 26.43
CA PRO A 139 -19.52 -3.35 26.53
C PRO A 139 -20.07 -4.66 25.95
N GLU A 140 -21.39 -4.80 25.81
CA GLU A 140 -22.04 -6.03 25.35
C GLU A 140 -22.39 -6.00 23.85
N SER A 141 -22.20 -4.86 23.16
CA SER A 141 -22.66 -4.69 21.78
C SER A 141 -21.56 -4.93 20.75
N GLU A 142 -21.66 -6.04 20.02
CA GLU A 142 -20.73 -6.38 18.93
C GLU A 142 -20.80 -5.36 17.79
N ASP A 143 -21.99 -4.99 17.34
CA ASP A 143 -22.16 -4.07 16.21
C ASP A 143 -21.73 -2.64 16.55
N TRP A 144 -21.98 -2.19 17.78
CA TRP A 144 -21.45 -0.91 18.26
C TRP A 144 -19.93 -0.91 18.25
N HIS A 145 -19.30 -1.99 18.75
CA HIS A 145 -17.85 -2.12 18.73
C HIS A 145 -17.28 -2.13 17.31
N ALA A 146 -17.93 -2.84 16.38
CA ALA A 146 -17.53 -2.86 14.97
C ALA A 146 -17.58 -1.45 14.36
N GLY A 147 -18.63 -0.67 14.66
CA GLY A 147 -18.74 0.72 14.21
C GLY A 147 -17.64 1.61 14.77
N TYR A 148 -17.39 1.50 16.07
CA TYR A 148 -16.34 2.23 16.78
C TYR A 148 -14.96 1.93 16.18
N ASP A 149 -14.62 0.64 16.05
CA ASP A 149 -13.32 0.17 15.58
C ASP A 149 -13.09 0.54 14.11
N ALA A 150 -14.14 0.52 13.28
CA ALA A 150 -14.06 0.98 11.88
C ALA A 150 -13.69 2.46 11.79
N ARG A 151 -14.35 3.33 12.56
CA ARG A 151 -14.02 4.77 12.57
C ARG A 151 -12.61 5.01 13.11
N ALA A 152 -12.26 4.35 14.21
CA ALA A 152 -10.93 4.47 14.82
C ALA A 152 -9.82 4.03 13.85
N ALA A 153 -10.04 2.98 13.06
CA ALA A 153 -9.09 2.54 12.04
C ALA A 153 -8.93 3.57 10.91
N ILE A 154 -10.04 4.17 10.44
CA ILE A 154 -10.02 5.25 9.43
C ILE A 154 -9.25 6.45 9.97
N ASP A 155 -9.52 6.85 11.21
CA ASP A 155 -8.83 7.96 11.87
C ASP A 155 -7.34 7.67 12.00
N LYS A 156 -6.95 6.48 12.45
CA LYS A 156 -5.54 6.05 12.52
C LYS A 156 -4.84 6.10 11.16
N ALA A 157 -5.55 5.79 10.07
CA ALA A 157 -4.99 5.79 8.72
C ALA A 157 -4.89 7.18 8.08
N THR A 158 -5.63 8.18 8.60
CA THR A 158 -5.79 9.50 7.95
C THR A 158 -5.26 10.67 8.77
N GLN A 159 -5.11 10.50 10.09
CA GLN A 159 -4.53 11.49 10.99
C GLN A 159 -3.00 11.46 10.90
N GLY A 160 -2.38 12.63 11.03
CA GLY A 160 -0.92 12.82 11.03
C GLY A 160 -0.51 13.75 12.16
#